data_AF-A0A2H0TQF3-F1
#
_entry.id   AF-A0A2H0TQF3-F1
#
_cell.length_a   1.000
_cell.length_b   1.000
_cell.length_c   1.000
_cell.angle_alpha   90.00
_cell.angle_beta   90.00
_cell.angle_gamma   90.00
#
_symmetry.space_group_name_H-M   'P 1'
#
loop_
_entity.id
_entity.type
_entity.pdbx_description
1 polymer ?
#
loop_
_entity_poly.entity_id
_entity_poly.type
_entity_poly.pdbx_seq_one_letter_code
_entity_poly.pdbx_strand_id
1 'polypeptide(L)'
;MPRKLNPALAKPLKLTSELEAVVGNGPLPRSEVIKKIWEYIKKNDLQNPENKRNILADDKLLPLFDGKKEVSMFEMTKLISKHMS
;
A
#
# COMPACT_ATOMS: atom_id res chain seq x y z
N MET A 1 13.64 17.37 -17.58
CA MET A 1 14.69 16.59 -16.88
C MET A 1 14.10 15.22 -16.52
N PRO A 2 14.65 14.09 -16.99
CA PRO A 2 14.17 12.79 -16.52
C PRO A 2 14.58 12.63 -15.05
N ARG A 3 13.59 12.42 -14.19
CA ARG A 3 13.78 12.24 -12.74
C ARG A 3 14.68 11.01 -12.56
N LYS A 4 15.93 11.18 -12.10
CA LYS A 4 16.83 10.06 -11.77
C LYS A 4 16.08 9.11 -10.85
N LEU A 5 15.72 7.93 -11.36
CA LEU A 5 15.08 6.88 -10.57
C LEU A 5 16.07 6.47 -9.48
N ASN A 6 15.69 6.68 -8.22
CA ASN A 6 16.53 6.34 -7.09
C ASN A 6 16.64 4.80 -7.05
N PRO A 7 17.82 4.19 -7.23
CA PRO A 7 17.95 2.74 -7.42
C PRO A 7 17.44 1.91 -6.23
N ALA A 8 17.41 2.50 -5.03
CA ALA A 8 16.79 1.89 -3.85
C ALA A 8 15.26 1.71 -3.97
N LEU A 9 14.58 2.55 -4.77
CA LEU A 9 13.15 2.45 -5.05
C LEU A 9 12.84 1.54 -6.25
N ALA A 10 13.83 1.23 -7.08
CA ALA A 10 13.67 0.43 -8.31
C ALA A 10 13.94 -1.07 -8.10
N LYS A 11 14.34 -1.50 -6.89
CA LYS A 11 14.50 -2.93 -6.59
C LYS A 11 13.13 -3.62 -6.61
N PRO A 12 12.96 -4.70 -7.40
CA PRO A 12 11.75 -5.51 -7.36
C PRO A 12 11.66 -6.18 -5.98
N LEU A 13 10.62 -5.86 -5.21
CA LEU A 13 10.41 -6.44 -3.88
C LEU A 13 9.48 -7.64 -4.00
N LYS A 14 9.76 -8.71 -3.26
CA LYS A 14 8.82 -9.81 -3.09
C LYS A 14 7.64 -9.32 -2.27
N LEU A 15 6.46 -9.52 -2.82
CA LEU A 15 5.20 -9.18 -2.18
C LEU A 15 4.62 -10.45 -1.55
N THR A 16 3.98 -10.28 -0.41
CA THR A 16 3.16 -11.34 0.19
C THR A 16 1.87 -11.54 -0.60
N SER A 17 1.27 -12.72 -0.54
CA SER A 17 0.07 -13.06 -1.29
C SER A 17 -1.10 -12.10 -1.00
N GLU A 18 -1.20 -11.61 0.24
CA GLU A 18 -2.20 -10.61 0.64
C GLU A 18 -1.98 -9.27 -0.07
N LEU A 19 -0.72 -8.87 -0.25
CA LEU A 19 -0.37 -7.62 -0.91
C LEU A 19 -0.63 -7.72 -2.40
N GLU A 20 -0.26 -8.84 -3.03
CA GLU A 20 -0.55 -9.13 -4.44
C GLU A 20 -2.06 -9.13 -4.74
N ALA A 21 -2.90 -9.56 -3.79
CA ALA A 21 -4.36 -9.51 -3.95
C ALA A 21 -4.93 -8.08 -4.09
N VAL A 22 -4.19 -7.06 -3.65
CA VAL A 22 -4.57 -5.64 -3.74
C VAL A 22 -3.84 -4.93 -4.88
N VAL A 23 -2.52 -5.12 -4.99
CA VAL A 23 -1.68 -4.41 -5.97
C VAL A 23 -1.44 -5.19 -7.27
N GLY A 24 -1.93 -6.41 -7.35
CA GLY A 24 -1.67 -7.34 -8.44
C GLY A 24 -0.32 -8.05 -8.32
N ASN A 25 -0.15 -9.07 -9.16
CA ASN A 25 1.02 -9.94 -9.12
C ASN A 25 2.30 -9.23 -9.54
N GLY A 26 3.40 -9.66 -8.93
CA GLY A 26 4.74 -9.44 -9.42
C GLY A 26 5.73 -9.20 -8.28
N PRO A 27 7.02 -9.08 -8.61
CA PRO A 27 7.88 -8.23 -7.83
C PRO A 27 7.68 -6.78 -8.30
N LEU A 28 7.12 -5.93 -7.44
CA LEU A 28 6.89 -4.51 -7.73
C LEU A 28 7.86 -3.64 -6.92
N PRO A 29 8.31 -2.49 -7.48
CA PRO A 29 9.05 -1.51 -6.70
C PRO A 29 8.15 -0.85 -5.65
N ARG A 30 8.73 -0.46 -4.51
CA ARG A 30 7.99 0.15 -3.38
C ARG A 30 7.06 1.30 -3.80
N SER A 31 7.52 2.15 -4.72
CA SER A 31 6.73 3.29 -5.21
C SER A 31 5.48 2.87 -5.98
N GLU A 32 5.58 1.81 -6.80
CA GLU A 32 4.43 1.26 -7.52
C GLU A 32 3.44 0.61 -6.56
N VAL A 33 3.94 -0.13 -5.56
CA VAL A 33 3.08 -0.75 -4.55
C VAL A 33 2.27 0.31 -3.79
N ILE A 34 2.92 1.35 -3.28
CA ILE A 34 2.24 2.44 -2.56
C ILE A 34 1.22 3.13 -3.47
N LYS A 35 1.58 3.38 -4.75
CA LYS A 35 0.68 4.01 -5.71
C LYS A 35 -0.58 3.16 -5.95
N LYS A 36 -0.41 1.85 -6.19
CA LYS A 36 -1.53 0.93 -6.41
C LYS A 36 -2.42 0.76 -5.17
N ILE A 37 -1.84 0.76 -3.97
CA ILE A 37 -2.63 0.78 -2.72
C ILE A 37 -3.50 2.05 -2.67
N TRP A 38 -2.93 3.22 -2.96
CA TRP A 38 -3.69 4.47 -2.98
C TRP A 38 -4.79 4.48 -4.05
N GLU A 39 -4.53 3.93 -5.23
CA GLU A 39 -5.52 3.74 -6.28
C GLU A 39 -6.65 2.82 -5.80
N TYR A 40 -6.32 1.72 -5.11
CA TYR A 40 -7.30 0.81 -4.52
C TYR A 40 -8.16 1.50 -3.46
N ILE A 41 -7.53 2.22 -2.52
CA ILE A 41 -8.22 2.97 -1.46
C ILE A 41 -9.21 3.96 -2.06
N LYS A 42 -8.78 4.74 -3.07
CA LYS A 42 -9.65 5.71 -3.73
C LYS A 42 -10.77 5.05 -4.54
N LYS A 43 -10.48 3.95 -5.23
CA LYS A 43 -11.46 3.22 -6.04
C LYS A 43 -12.57 2.61 -5.19
N ASN A 44 -12.27 2.21 -3.96
CA ASN A 44 -13.21 1.60 -3.03
C ASN A 44 -13.73 2.58 -1.96
N ASP A 45 -13.47 3.89 -2.11
CA ASP A 45 -13.86 4.95 -1.16
C ASP A 45 -13.44 4.66 0.31
N LEU A 46 -12.25 4.07 0.49
CA LEU A 46 -11.75 3.64 1.80
C LEU A 46 -11.07 4.77 2.59
N GLN A 47 -11.18 6.03 2.14
CA GLN A 47 -10.74 7.16 2.95
C GLN A 47 -11.81 7.45 3.99
N ASN A 48 -11.40 7.67 5.24
CA ASN A 48 -12.35 8.03 6.27
C ASN A 48 -13.00 9.39 5.90
N PRO A 49 -14.34 9.46 5.76
CA PRO A 49 -15.04 10.69 5.37
C PRO A 49 -14.96 11.79 6.44
N GLU A 50 -14.85 11.41 7.71
CA GLU A 50 -14.68 12.33 8.84
C GLU A 50 -13.23 12.82 8.96
N ASN A 51 -12.27 11.97 8.62
CA ASN A 51 -10.84 12.29 8.65
C ASN A 51 -10.09 11.70 7.47
N LYS A 52 -9.97 12.46 6.38
CA LYS A 52 -9.29 12.05 5.13
C LYS A 52 -7.82 11.66 5.27
N ARG A 53 -7.21 11.83 6.46
CA ARG A 53 -5.85 11.35 6.77
C ARG A 53 -5.82 9.88 7.17
N ASN A 54 -6.98 9.34 7.54
CA ASN A 54 -7.16 7.96 7.95
C ASN A 54 -7.78 7.15 6.83
N ILE A 55 -7.42 5.88 6.80
CA ILE A 55 -7.82 4.90 5.80
C ILE A 55 -8.55 3.79 6.55
N LEU A 56 -9.75 3.50 6.11
CA LEU A 56 -10.56 2.40 6.59
C LEU A 56 -10.12 1.12 5.88
N ALA A 57 -9.76 0.11 6.65
CA ALA A 57 -9.35 -1.18 6.11
C ALA A 57 -10.59 -1.97 5.71
N ASP A 58 -10.63 -2.41 4.47
CA ASP A 58 -11.56 -3.44 4.03
C ASP A 58 -11.00 -4.84 4.33
N ASP A 59 -11.72 -5.89 3.93
CA ASP A 59 -11.32 -7.28 4.16
C ASP A 59 -9.96 -7.63 3.55
N LYS A 60 -9.53 -6.91 2.50
CA LYS A 60 -8.23 -7.14 1.85
C LYS A 60 -7.10 -6.33 2.49
N LEU A 61 -7.38 -5.13 2.97
CA LEU A 61 -6.41 -4.29 3.68
C LEU A 61 -6.25 -4.68 5.15
N LEU A 62 -7.26 -5.29 5.77
CA LEU A 62 -7.22 -5.81 7.14
C LEU A 62 -5.97 -6.66 7.42
N PRO A 63 -5.67 -7.73 6.65
CA PRO A 63 -4.47 -8.53 6.88
C PRO A 63 -3.17 -7.75 6.62
N LEU A 64 -3.20 -6.74 5.75
CA LEU A 64 -2.04 -5.87 5.47
C LEU A 64 -1.80 -4.82 6.55
N PHE A 65 -2.83 -4.50 7.34
CA PHE A 65 -2.79 -3.51 8.40
C PHE A 65 -2.70 -4.14 9.80
N ASP A 66 -2.22 -5.39 9.90
CA ASP A 66 -2.14 -6.14 11.16
C ASP A 66 -3.54 -6.26 11.85
N GLY A 67 -4.62 -6.35 11.08
CA GLY A 67 -5.99 -6.43 11.59
C GLY A 67 -6.59 -5.10 12.05
N LYS A 68 -5.90 -3.97 11.83
CA LYS A 68 -6.43 -2.64 12.14
C LYS A 68 -7.49 -2.23 11.13
N LYS A 69 -8.68 -1.92 11.62
CA LYS A 69 -9.80 -1.39 10.80
C LYS A 69 -9.59 0.04 10.33
N GLU A 70 -8.73 0.79 11.01
CA GLU A 70 -8.41 2.16 10.65
C GLU A 70 -6.92 2.41 10.88
N VAL A 71 -6.26 3.00 9.88
CA VAL A 71 -4.85 3.35 9.97
C VAL A 71 -4.63 4.75 9.41
N SER A 72 -3.65 5.47 9.96
CA SER A 72 -3.21 6.73 9.35
C SER A 72 -2.39 6.48 8.08
N MET A 73 -2.27 7.49 7.22
CA MET A 73 -1.39 7.42 6.03
C MET A 73 0.06 7.01 6.35
N PHE A 74 0.58 7.40 7.53
CA PHE A 74 1.93 7.05 7.96
C PHE A 74 2.02 5.57 8.37
N GLU A 75 1.07 5.11 9.18
CA GLU A 75 0.98 3.70 9.57
C GLU A 75 0.78 2.80 8.36
N MET A 76 -0.08 3.20 7.41
CA MET A 76 -0.27 2.48 6.15
C MET A 76 1.08 2.19 5.47
N THR A 77 1.90 3.22 5.24
CA THR A 77 3.21 3.02 4.57
C THR A 77 4.16 2.14 5.38
N LYS A 78 4.10 2.20 6.72
CA LYS A 78 4.93 1.41 7.62
C LYS A 78 4.50 -0.06 7.64
N LEU A 79 3.20 -0.32 7.70
CA LEU A 79 2.61 -1.66 7.74
C LEU A 79 2.85 -2.37 6.41
N ILE A 80 2.51 -1.74 5.29
CA ILE A 80 2.73 -2.31 3.95
C ILE A 80 4.24 -2.58 3.72
N SER A 81 5.13 -1.74 4.25
CA SER A 81 6.57 -1.98 4.18
C SER A 81 7.01 -3.32 4.76
N LYS A 82 6.27 -3.89 5.73
CA LYS A 82 6.58 -5.21 6.30
C LYS A 82 6.24 -6.36 5.35
N HIS A 83 5.30 -6.12 4.44
CA HIS A 83 4.85 -7.06 3.42
C HIS A 83 5.68 -6.99 2.13
N MET A 84 6.75 -6.18 2.13
CA MET A 84 7.72 -6.07 1.05
C MET A 84 9.09 -6.53 1.56
N SER A 85 9.72 -7.47 0.86
CA SER A 85 11.05 -8.00 1.22
C SER A 85 11.98 -8.17 0.01
#